data_AF-A0A7V3I715-F1
#
_entry.id   AF-A0A7V3I715-F1
#
_cell.length_a   1.000
_cell.length_b   1.000
_cell.length_c   1.000
_cell.angle_alpha   90.00
_cell.angle_beta   90.00
_cell.angle_gamma   90.00
#
_symmetry.space_group_name_H-M   'P 1'
#
loop_
_entity.id
_entity.type
_entity.pdbx_description
1 polymer ?
#
loop_
_entity_poly.entity_id
_entity_poly.type
_entity_poly.pdbx_seq_one_letter_code
_entity_poly.pdbx_strand_id
1 'polypeptide(L)' 'MVSEVILIGSDTLGGSDEKLGKLLMSNFLRLLGERPELPRYIILWNCGVKLAAANSETVGFLKALQDRGVQIISCRTC' A
#
# COMPACT_ATOMS: atom_id res chain seq x y z
N MET A 1 -10.95 -11.90 17.63
CA MET A 1 -10.71 -11.62 16.20
C MET A 1 -9.79 -10.43 16.12
N VAL A 2 -8.54 -10.62 15.72
CA VAL A 2 -7.59 -9.52 15.51
C VAL A 2 -7.73 -9.06 14.06
N SER A 3 -8.01 -7.78 13.84
CA SER A 3 -8.04 -7.20 12.50
C SER A 3 -6.73 -6.44 12.28
N GLU A 4 -5.87 -6.96 11.38
CA GLU A 4 -4.59 -6.34 11.02
C GLU A 4 -4.81 -4.95 10.41
N VAL A 5 -3.99 -3.98 10.81
CA VAL A 5 -3.94 -2.62 10.26
C VAL A 5 -2.51 -2.36 9.79
N ILE A 6 -2.36 -1.95 8.54
CA ILE A 6 -1.06 -1.64 7.96
C ILE A 6 -0.95 -0.13 7.76
N LEU A 7 0.12 0.47 8.26
CA LEU A 7 0.47 1.85 8.00
C LEU A 7 1.63 1.91 7.01
N ILE A 8 1.45 2.66 5.92
CA ILE A 8 2.48 2.88 4.90
C ILE A 8 2.84 4.36 4.88
N GLY A 9 4.04 4.68 5.36
CA GLY A 9 4.58 6.04 5.45
C GLY A 9 5.52 6.45 4.31
N SER A 10 5.87 5.52 3.42
CA SER A 10 6.83 5.73 2.33
C SER A 10 6.29 5.13 1.03
N ASP A 11 6.69 5.68 -0.12
CA ASP A 11 6.46 5.09 -1.45
C ASP A 11 7.55 4.08 -1.84
N THR A 12 8.51 3.82 -0.94
CA THR A 12 9.56 2.81 -1.07
C THR A 12 9.61 1.88 0.14
N LEU A 13 10.12 0.67 -0.06
CA LEU A 13 10.39 -0.31 1.01
C LEU A 13 11.89 -0.66 1.02
N GLY A 14 12.60 -0.41 2.12
CA GLY A 14 14.07 -0.51 2.20
C GLY A 14 14.74 0.87 2.27
N GLY A 15 16.07 0.94 2.10
CA GLY A 15 16.82 2.18 2.42
C GLY A 15 17.88 2.66 1.41
N SER A 16 18.48 1.80 0.60
CA SER A 16 19.72 2.16 -0.11
C SER A 16 19.54 2.48 -1.60
N ASP A 17 18.54 1.91 -2.24
CA ASP A 17 18.29 2.05 -3.68
C ASP A 17 16.81 2.35 -3.90
N GLU A 18 16.50 3.52 -4.46
CA GLU A 18 15.14 4.00 -4.69
C GLU A 18 14.39 3.14 -5.72
N LYS A 19 15.04 2.72 -6.80
CA LYS A 19 14.41 1.90 -7.85
C LYS A 19 14.04 0.53 -7.28
N LEU A 20 14.96 -0.09 -6.56
CA LEU A 20 14.69 -1.33 -5.86
C LEU A 20 13.60 -1.13 -4.80
N GLY A 21 13.64 -0.04 -4.04
CA GLY A 21 12.66 0.26 -3.01
C GLY A 21 11.23 0.41 -3.53
N LYS A 22 11.05 1.05 -4.70
CA LYS A 22 9.74 1.14 -5.38
C LYS A 22 9.27 -0.23 -5.87
N LEU A 23 10.18 -1.03 -6.44
CA LEU A 23 9.87 -2.40 -6.86
C LEU A 23 9.43 -3.28 -5.66
N LEU A 24 10.12 -3.16 -4.52
CA LEU A 24 9.77 -3.88 -3.30
C LEU A 24 8.42 -3.44 -2.74
N MET A 25 8.11 -2.15 -2.74
CA MET A 25 6.80 -1.64 -2.32
C MET A 25 5.67 -2.15 -3.22
N SER A 26 5.88 -2.12 -4.54
CA SER A 26 4.94 -2.68 -5.52
C SER A 26 4.69 -4.17 -5.29
N ASN A 27 5.76 -4.95 -5.12
CA ASN A 27 5.66 -6.38 -4.81
C ASN A 27 4.99 -6.66 -3.47
N PHE A 28 5.23 -5.83 -2.45
CA PHE A 28 4.57 -5.95 -1.15
C PHE A 28 3.05 -5.83 -1.29
N LEU A 29 2.56 -4.79 -1.98
CA LEU A 29 1.12 -4.60 -2.19
C LEU A 29 0.49 -5.72 -3.03
N ARG A 30 1.21 -6.20 -4.06
CA ARG A 30 0.77 -7.36 -4.86
C ARG A 30 0.63 -8.62 -4.00
N LEU A 31 1.68 -8.98 -3.27
CA LEU A 31 1.69 -10.18 -2.42
C LEU A 31 0.67 -10.08 -1.28
N LEU A 32 0.48 -8.89 -0.72
CA LEU A 32 -0.56 -8.62 0.27
C LEU A 32 -1.96 -8.93 -0.30
N GLY A 33 -2.20 -8.54 -1.55
CA GLY A 33 -3.41 -8.85 -2.31
C GLY A 33 -3.56 -10.30 -2.76
N GLU A 34 -2.55 -11.16 -2.55
CA GLU A 34 -2.61 -12.61 -2.83
C GLU A 34 -2.82 -13.44 -1.55
N ARG A 35 -2.70 -12.82 -0.37
CA ARG A 35 -2.89 -13.52 0.91
C ARG A 35 -4.34 -14.02 1.07
N PRO A 36 -4.54 -15.18 1.73
CA PRO A 36 -5.87 -15.65 2.13
C PRO A 36 -6.54 -14.70 3.12
N GLU A 37 -5.75 -14.24 4.10
CA GLU A 37 -6.18 -13.30 5.12
C GLU A 37 -5.69 -11.89 4.78
N LEU A 38 -6.63 -10.94 4.72
CA LEU A 38 -6.37 -9.56 4.35
C LEU A 38 -6.42 -8.64 5.58
N PRO A 39 -5.65 -7.53 5.56
CA PRO A 39 -5.81 -6.50 6.58
C PRO A 39 -7.18 -5.85 6.45
N ARG A 40 -7.69 -5.33 7.56
CA ARG A 40 -8.93 -4.55 7.55
C ARG A 40 -8.70 -3.14 7.01
N TYR A 41 -7.55 -2.56 7.34
CA TYR A 41 -7.19 -1.20 6.96
C TYR A 41 -5.77 -1.12 6.41
N ILE A 42 -5.60 -0.31 5.36
CA ILE A 42 -4.30 0.24 4.96
C ILE A 42 -4.40 1.75 5.05
N ILE A 43 -3.49 2.34 5.81
CA ILE A 43 -3.43 3.78 6.04
C ILE A 43 -2.18 4.31 5.31
N LEU A 44 -2.35 5.31 4.46
CA LEU A 44 -1.28 5.93 3.67
C LEU A 44 -0.98 7.33 4.22
N TRP A 45 0.24 7.53 4.75
CA TRP A 45 0.71 8.80 5.32
C TRP A 45 2.02 9.24 4.66
N ASN A 46 2.39 10.52 4.79
CA ASN A 46 3.60 11.11 4.21
C ASN A 46 3.74 10.75 2.71
N CYS A 47 4.91 10.28 2.28
CA CYS A 47 5.13 9.87 0.89
C CYS A 47 4.29 8.64 0.48
N GLY A 48 3.75 7.86 1.43
CA GLY A 48 2.89 6.71 1.13
C GLY A 48 1.62 7.07 0.37
N VAL A 49 1.12 8.32 0.47
CA VAL A 49 -0.06 8.76 -0.31
C VAL A 49 0.17 8.70 -1.82
N LYS A 50 1.43 8.79 -2.28
CA LYS A 50 1.81 8.69 -3.70
C LYS A 50 1.49 7.33 -4.29
N LEU A 51 1.39 6.28 -3.46
CA LEU A 51 0.99 4.94 -3.91
C LEU A 51 -0.45 4.93 -4.46
N ALA A 52 -1.31 5.82 -3.97
CA ALA A 52 -2.69 5.97 -4.43
C ALA A 52 -2.87 7.01 -5.56
N ALA A 53 -1.78 7.63 -6.04
CA ALA A 53 -1.87 8.60 -7.14
C ALA A 53 -2.34 7.92 -8.44
N ALA A 54 -3.12 8.63 -9.26
CA ALA A 54 -3.75 8.07 -10.46
C ALA A 54 -2.74 7.50 -11.49
N ASN A 55 -1.52 8.04 -11.50
CA ASN A 55 -0.41 7.62 -12.36
C ASN A 55 0.59 6.68 -11.67
N SER A 56 0.32 6.24 -10.44
CA SER A 56 1.18 5.31 -9.72
C SER A 56 0.97 3.89 -10.23
N GLU A 57 2.07 3.16 -10.48
CA GLU A 57 2.03 1.74 -10.84
C GLU A 57 1.36 0.89 -9.75
N THR A 58 1.34 1.38 -8.51
CA THR A 58 0.78 0.67 -7.36
C THR A 58 -0.72 0.88 -7.14
N VAL A 59 -1.35 1.84 -7.84
CA VAL A 59 -2.77 2.15 -7.66
C VAL A 59 -3.67 0.95 -8.02
N GLY A 60 -3.25 0.13 -8.98
CA GLY A 60 -3.97 -1.09 -9.37
C GLY A 60 -4.02 -2.11 -8.23
N PHE A 61 -2.93 -2.30 -7.50
CA PHE A 61 -2.89 -3.22 -6.35
C PHE A 61 -3.75 -2.71 -5.19
N LEU A 62 -3.75 -1.40 -4.92
CA LEU A 62 -4.62 -0.80 -3.91
C LEU A 62 -6.10 -0.97 -4.25
N LYS A 63 -6.48 -0.80 -5.53
CA LYS A 63 -7.85 -1.06 -5.99
C LYS A 63 -8.23 -2.53 -5.84
N ALA A 64 -7.36 -3.46 -6.23
CA ALA A 64 -7.63 -4.89 -6.05
C ALA A 64 -7.82 -5.28 -4.57
N LEU A 65 -7.08 -4.66 -3.66
CA LEU A 65 -7.28 -4.80 -2.22
C LEU A 65 -8.63 -4.22 -1.77
N GLN A 66 -9.02 -3.04 -2.28
CA GLN A 66 -10.34 -2.45 -2.01
C GLN A 66 -11.49 -3.35 -2.48
N ASP A 67 -11.38 -3.91 -3.68
CA ASP A 67 -12.38 -4.80 -4.27
C ASP A 67 -12.57 -6.08 -3.41
N ARG A 68 -11.53 -6.49 -2.67
CA ARG A 68 -11.57 -7.61 -1.71
C ARG A 68 -11.97 -7.19 -0.29
N GLY A 69 -12.40 -5.94 -0.08
CA GLY A 69 -12.94 -5.45 1.19
C GLY A 69 -11.93 -4.76 2.12
N VAL A 70 -10.71 -4.52 1.67
CA VAL A 70 -9.72 -3.74 2.46
C VAL A 70 -10.08 -2.25 2.41
N GLN A 71 -10.15 -1.59 3.57
CA GLN A 71 -10.39 -0.15 3.61
C GLN A 71 -9.06 0.61 3.46
N ILE A 72 -8.92 1.37 2.37
CA ILE A 72 -7.76 2.24 2.13
C ILE A 72 -8.08 3.65 2.59
N ILE A 73 -7.24 4.20 3.48
CA ILE A 73 -7.39 5.54 4.04
C ILE A 73 -6.14 6.35 3.65
N SER A 74 -6.32 7.47 2.95
CA SER A 74 -5.22 8.38 2.61
C SER A 74 -5.27 9.63 3.49
N CYS A 75 -4.13 10.06 4.03
CA CYS A 75 -4.04 11.34 4.73
C CYS A 75 -4.34 12.49 3.75
N ARG A 76 -5.26 13.39 4.14
CA ARG A 76 -5.62 14.55 3.32
C ARG A 76 -4.60 15.68 3.37
N THR A 77 -3.76 15.70 4.40
CA THR A 77 -2.75 16.75 4.61
C THR A 77 -1.45 16.47 3.84
N CYS A 78 -1.20 15.20 3.49
CA CYS A 78 0.05 14.72 2.88
C CYS A 78 -0.01 14.71 1.35
#